data_AF-A0A1F3VEV7-F1
#
_entry.id   AF-A0A1F3VEV7-F1
#
_cell.length_a   1.000
_cell.length_b   1.000
_cell.length_c   1.000
_cell.angle_alpha   90.00
_cell.angle_beta   90.00
_cell.angle_gamma   90.00
#
_symmetry.space_group_name_H-M   'P 1'
#
loop_
_entity.id
_entity.type
_entity.pdbx_description
1 polymer ?
#
loop_
_entity_poly.entity_id
_entity_poly.type
_entity_poly.pdbx_seq_one_letter_code
_entity_poly.pdbx_strand_id
1 'polypeptide(L)'
;MKSRFFYSIIFFALLAIGFGIGQWAANPDKSNTRDVASGRKISSASVEEDNLIFKINEKILAIRHKDEVIPAINEVLALSEKNPEMYNLAIYAALLRPVKVMEGFLWRMRDIVETCGTCHVTSLNAIKSFYFQDYLVGPHVIAVINFFVEPNINEEKFQTVSELQDFTKNEMIPELELAAGKLKAIADKLPEDYVFEFDNYLLSGLDEEQNFRYISDGRRYKKVVRGNLKYLIAQKERVLGLLYFGINYNFDDVMAYINKIIEKTAINSIKNKLSLPFFNNLTKHNTPIEFLDILSSSKFNKFGRKRSEVFTDEEMQAHLRKAFEHLTAAAKYRAQGLEESYQQSDISVAKEYLLRPTIFEVNYEDSLENFKLRYNIYKKALDTGKDTTVTSKATGMQFRVNPSAFFKLHNDLKTFLPERKFAQTNRGGFMANERGELIRHKISGDKIWKWNYNYGKVVSWKDPTFAGLLPEATNENFFQVYRSMRMTPATRRMALVLPLL
;
A
#
# COMPACT_ATOMS: atom_id res chain seq x y z
N MET A 1 -12.47 -0.24 -9.32
CA MET A 1 -11.23 0.25 -8.67
C MET A 1 -11.56 1.20 -7.51
N LYS A 2 -11.67 0.71 -6.26
CA LYS A 2 -11.90 1.57 -5.09
C LYS A 2 -10.60 2.35 -4.76
N SER A 3 -10.31 3.49 -5.39
CA SER A 3 -9.35 4.53 -4.93
C SER A 3 -8.05 4.03 -4.23
N ARG A 4 -7.51 2.87 -4.62
CA ARG A 4 -6.45 2.20 -3.84
C ARG A 4 -5.13 2.93 -3.95
N PHE A 5 -4.92 3.72 -5.00
CA PHE A 5 -3.69 4.48 -5.23
C PHE A 5 -3.58 5.70 -4.32
N PHE A 6 -4.67 6.48 -4.17
CA PHE A 6 -4.71 7.64 -3.28
C PHE A 6 -4.81 7.23 -1.80
N TYR A 7 -5.59 6.18 -1.51
CA TYR A 7 -5.48 5.53 -0.21
C TYR A 7 -4.06 5.06 0.02
N SER A 8 -3.31 4.53 -0.94
CA SER A 8 -1.93 4.07 -0.72
C SER A 8 -0.94 5.18 -0.34
N ILE A 9 -1.19 6.45 -0.69
CA ILE A 9 -0.35 7.62 -0.36
C ILE A 9 -0.66 8.16 1.05
N ILE A 10 -1.95 8.29 1.39
CA ILE A 10 -2.41 8.60 2.77
C ILE A 10 -2.08 7.44 3.72
N PHE A 11 -2.31 6.21 3.26
CA PHE A 11 -1.87 4.95 3.87
C PHE A 11 -0.35 4.81 3.79
N PHE A 12 0.39 5.68 3.08
CA PHE A 12 1.86 5.70 3.08
C PHE A 12 2.41 6.49 4.26
N ALA A 13 1.88 7.68 4.50
CA ALA A 13 2.09 8.43 5.73
C ALA A 13 1.66 7.59 6.95
N LEU A 14 0.52 6.89 6.83
CA LEU A 14 0.06 5.95 7.85
C LEU A 14 0.75 4.57 7.82
N LEU A 15 1.53 4.17 6.81
CA LEU A 15 2.29 2.91 6.82
C LEU A 15 3.70 3.12 7.38
N ALA A 16 4.26 4.32 7.20
CA ALA A 16 5.48 4.74 7.89
C ALA A 16 5.30 4.70 9.42
N ILE A 17 4.06 4.92 9.90
CA ILE A 17 3.67 4.81 11.32
C ILE A 17 2.95 3.46 11.62
N GLY A 18 2.15 2.95 10.68
CA GLY A 18 1.13 1.92 10.93
C GLY A 18 1.53 0.50 10.55
N PHE A 19 2.78 0.24 10.14
CA PHE A 19 3.29 -1.14 10.15
C PHE A 19 3.30 -1.72 11.59
N GLY A 20 3.28 -0.86 12.63
CA GLY A 20 3.01 -1.24 14.01
C GLY A 20 1.51 -1.23 14.36
N ILE A 21 0.83 -0.10 14.25
CA ILE A 21 -0.47 0.08 14.95
C ILE A 21 -1.57 -0.90 14.49
N GLY A 22 -1.66 -1.23 13.20
CA GLY A 22 -2.75 -2.05 12.65
C GLY A 22 -2.71 -3.54 13.03
N GLN A 23 -1.55 -4.10 13.37
CA GLN A 23 -1.44 -5.45 13.95
C GLN A 23 -1.43 -5.44 15.48
N TRP A 24 -1.17 -4.29 16.10
CA TRP A 24 -0.94 -4.17 17.55
C TRP A 24 -2.16 -3.72 18.34
N ALA A 25 -3.08 -2.98 17.71
CA ALA A 25 -4.36 -2.59 18.31
C ALA A 25 -5.33 -3.78 18.56
N ALA A 26 -4.97 -5.00 18.11
CA ALA A 26 -5.83 -6.17 18.27
C ALA A 26 -5.76 -6.82 19.66
N ASN A 27 -4.77 -6.50 20.52
CA ASN A 27 -4.68 -7.07 21.88
C ASN A 27 -3.84 -6.18 22.84
N PRO A 28 -4.40 -5.08 23.39
CA PRO A 28 -3.78 -4.36 24.49
C PRO A 28 -3.73 -5.25 25.74
N ASP A 29 -2.53 -5.51 26.28
CA ASP A 29 -2.37 -6.10 27.62
C ASP A 29 -2.54 -4.96 28.63
N LYS A 30 -3.73 -4.80 29.20
CA LYS A 30 -3.92 -3.95 30.38
C LYS A 30 -3.40 -4.69 31.61
N SER A 31 -2.09 -4.66 31.86
CA SER A 31 -1.51 -5.18 33.11
C SER A 31 -0.97 -4.04 33.97
N ASN A 32 -1.52 -3.90 35.19
CA ASN A 32 -0.98 -3.00 36.22
C ASN A 32 0.23 -3.61 36.96
N THR A 33 0.67 -4.81 36.57
CA THR A 33 1.78 -5.53 37.21
C THR A 33 3.10 -5.27 36.50
N ARG A 34 4.11 -4.83 37.26
CA ARG A 34 5.53 -4.88 36.86
C ARG A 34 6.00 -6.34 36.89
N ASP A 35 5.64 -7.11 35.88
CA ASP A 35 6.40 -8.33 35.63
C ASP A 35 7.73 -7.91 35.00
N VAL A 36 8.76 -7.87 35.83
CA VAL A 36 10.14 -7.67 35.40
C VAL A 36 10.52 -8.91 34.59
N ALA A 37 10.37 -8.82 33.27
CA ALA A 37 10.91 -9.85 32.39
C ALA A 37 12.43 -9.88 32.55
N SER A 38 12.92 -10.86 33.29
CA SER A 38 14.33 -11.22 33.34
C SER A 38 14.72 -11.80 31.99
N GLY A 39 15.21 -10.96 31.07
CA GLY A 39 15.68 -11.37 29.75
C GLY A 39 17.12 -10.93 29.56
N ARG A 40 18.04 -11.89 29.40
CA ARG A 40 19.41 -11.62 28.95
C ARG A 40 19.37 -10.76 27.68
N LYS A 41 20.07 -9.61 27.69
CA LYS A 41 20.43 -8.88 26.48
C LYS A 41 21.17 -9.83 25.53
N ILE A 42 20.59 -10.09 24.36
CA ILE A 42 21.25 -10.75 23.24
C ILE A 42 21.20 -9.76 22.07
N SER A 43 21.80 -8.58 22.27
CA SER A 43 22.02 -7.61 21.20
C SER A 43 23.36 -7.96 20.55
N SER A 44 23.41 -8.00 19.21
CA SER A 44 24.68 -8.13 18.47
C SER A 44 25.45 -6.80 18.38
N ALA A 45 24.91 -5.71 18.96
CA ALA A 45 25.56 -4.40 18.98
C ALA A 45 26.57 -4.26 20.12
N SER A 46 27.45 -3.26 19.99
CA SER A 46 28.37 -2.90 21.07
C SER A 46 27.62 -2.30 22.26
N VAL A 47 28.19 -2.39 23.47
CA VAL A 47 27.62 -1.76 24.68
C VAL A 47 27.45 -0.24 24.51
N GLU A 48 28.37 0.39 23.79
CA GLU A 48 28.32 1.81 23.46
C GLU A 48 27.12 2.14 22.57
N GLU A 49 26.92 1.38 21.51
CA GLU A 49 25.78 1.54 20.59
C GLU A 49 24.44 1.29 21.31
N ASP A 50 24.34 0.23 22.11
CA ASP A 50 23.15 -0.06 22.92
C ASP A 50 22.81 1.10 23.87
N ASN A 51 23.81 1.69 24.53
CA ASN A 51 23.62 2.84 25.41
C ASN A 51 23.17 4.09 24.65
N LEU A 52 23.70 4.30 23.44
CA LEU A 52 23.30 5.42 22.59
C LEU A 52 21.86 5.25 22.09
N ILE A 53 21.49 4.04 21.64
CA ILE A 53 20.12 3.70 21.24
C ILE A 53 19.14 3.89 22.41
N PHE A 54 19.51 3.47 23.62
CA PHE A 54 18.69 3.68 24.81
C PHE A 54 18.40 5.17 25.05
N LYS A 55 19.42 6.03 25.00
CA LYS A 55 19.25 7.49 25.13
C LYS A 55 18.37 8.09 24.03
N ILE A 56 18.53 7.60 22.79
CA ILE A 56 17.67 8.00 21.67
C ILE A 56 16.22 7.61 21.93
N ASN A 57 15.98 6.38 22.41
CA ASN A 57 14.64 5.91 22.75
C ASN A 57 14.01 6.76 23.85
N GLU A 58 14.73 7.05 24.94
CA GLU A 58 14.25 7.94 26.00
C GLU A 58 13.89 9.32 25.46
N LYS A 59 14.72 9.88 24.58
CA LYS A 59 14.44 11.18 23.95
C LYS A 59 13.21 11.17 23.07
N ILE A 60 13.01 10.12 22.27
CA ILE A 60 11.81 9.96 21.44
C ILE A 60 10.57 9.81 22.33
N LEU A 61 10.65 8.99 23.39
CA LEU A 61 9.56 8.80 24.35
C LEU A 61 9.23 10.07 25.13
N ALA A 62 10.18 11.00 25.27
CA ALA A 62 9.99 12.29 25.94
C ALA A 62 9.31 13.36 25.08
N ILE A 63 9.14 13.15 23.76
CA ILE A 63 8.45 14.10 22.88
C ILE A 63 7.01 14.30 23.37
N ARG A 64 6.59 15.56 23.52
CA ARG A 64 5.22 15.94 23.91
C ARG A 64 4.55 16.81 22.85
N HIS A 65 5.32 17.52 22.05
CA HIS A 65 4.83 18.45 21.04
C HIS A 65 5.43 18.17 19.66
N LYS A 66 4.68 18.54 18.60
CA LYS A 66 5.06 18.21 17.22
C LYS A 66 6.36 18.90 16.77
N ASP A 67 6.64 20.07 17.32
CA ASP A 67 7.82 20.90 17.04
C ASP A 67 9.12 20.27 17.54
N GLU A 68 9.03 19.29 18.45
CA GLU A 68 10.17 18.51 18.93
C GLU A 68 10.55 17.35 17.98
N VAL A 69 9.67 16.98 17.04
CA VAL A 69 9.87 15.83 16.14
C VAL A 69 11.05 16.04 15.19
N ILE A 70 11.11 17.19 14.48
CA ILE A 70 12.21 17.49 13.55
C ILE A 70 13.57 17.58 14.27
N PRO A 71 13.71 18.31 15.40
CA PRO A 71 14.93 18.31 16.20
C PRO A 71 15.41 16.90 16.57
N ALA A 72 14.51 16.04 17.06
CA ALA A 72 14.85 14.66 17.41
C ALA A 72 15.32 13.84 16.19
N ILE A 73 14.64 13.98 15.04
CA ILE A 73 15.07 13.32 13.80
C ILE A 73 16.47 13.79 13.38
N ASN A 74 16.69 15.11 13.34
CA ASN A 74 17.98 15.69 12.90
C ASN A 74 19.14 15.23 13.78
N GLU A 75 18.93 15.09 15.08
CA GLU A 75 19.95 14.57 15.99
C GLU A 75 20.28 13.10 15.70
N VAL A 76 19.28 12.23 15.51
CA VAL A 76 19.52 10.82 15.15
C VAL A 76 20.28 10.73 13.82
N LEU A 77 19.92 11.55 12.84
CA LEU A 77 20.64 11.62 11.56
C LEU A 77 22.10 12.05 11.76
N ALA A 78 22.35 13.10 12.55
CA ALA A 78 23.69 13.61 12.81
C ALA A 78 24.55 12.60 13.62
N LEU A 79 23.95 11.91 14.59
CA LEU A 79 24.62 10.85 15.35
C LEU A 79 24.97 9.67 14.44
N SER A 80 24.06 9.26 13.56
CA SER A 80 24.32 8.19 12.59
C SER A 80 25.43 8.54 11.60
N GLU A 81 25.54 9.80 11.19
CA GLU A 81 26.60 10.25 10.29
C GLU A 81 27.97 10.31 10.97
N LYS A 82 28.00 10.61 12.27
CA LYS A 82 29.24 10.61 13.08
C LYS A 82 29.73 9.21 13.44
N ASN A 83 28.84 8.23 13.49
CA ASN A 83 29.14 6.85 13.90
C ASN A 83 28.69 5.85 12.81
N PRO A 84 29.34 5.84 11.63
CA PRO A 84 28.92 5.04 10.47
C PRO A 84 29.01 3.51 10.69
N GLU A 85 29.76 3.07 11.69
CA GLU A 85 29.91 1.68 12.12
C GLU A 85 28.75 1.17 13.01
N MET A 86 27.95 2.07 13.58
CA MET A 86 26.80 1.72 14.42
C MET A 86 25.56 1.40 13.56
N TYR A 87 25.38 0.11 13.25
CA TYR A 87 24.33 -0.35 12.34
C TYR A 87 22.90 -0.14 12.86
N ASN A 88 22.65 -0.33 14.16
CA ASN A 88 21.33 -0.09 14.77
C ASN A 88 20.96 1.40 14.65
N LEU A 89 21.93 2.28 14.91
CA LEU A 89 21.75 3.72 14.78
C LEU A 89 21.46 4.12 13.34
N ALA A 90 22.16 3.51 12.39
CA ALA A 90 21.94 3.74 10.96
C ALA A 90 20.56 3.23 10.49
N ILE A 91 20.03 2.15 11.08
CA ILE A 91 18.66 1.68 10.83
C ILE A 91 17.63 2.70 11.32
N TYR A 92 17.79 3.23 12.54
CA TYR A 92 16.93 4.28 13.09
C TYR A 92 16.94 5.52 12.19
N ALA A 93 18.13 5.98 11.79
CA ALA A 93 18.27 7.11 10.88
C ALA A 93 17.57 6.88 9.54
N ALA A 94 17.68 5.69 8.95
CA ALA A 94 17.01 5.37 7.68
C ALA A 94 15.48 5.22 7.80
N LEU A 95 14.96 4.89 8.98
CA LEU A 95 13.53 4.88 9.26
C LEU A 95 12.97 6.30 9.37
N LEU A 96 13.66 7.17 10.10
CA LEU A 96 13.21 8.53 10.41
C LEU A 96 13.41 9.52 9.25
N ARG A 97 14.39 9.30 8.39
CA ARG A 97 14.75 10.23 7.31
C ARG A 97 13.56 10.68 6.44
N PRO A 98 12.71 9.78 5.91
CA PRO A 98 11.55 10.20 5.12
C PRO A 98 10.44 10.89 5.94
N VAL A 99 10.43 10.75 7.27
CA VAL A 99 9.42 11.39 8.13
C VAL A 99 9.67 12.89 8.18
N LYS A 100 10.92 13.34 8.09
CA LYS A 100 11.33 14.74 8.20
C LYS A 100 10.55 15.67 7.25
N VAL A 101 10.29 15.23 6.02
CA VAL A 101 9.61 16.05 5.00
C VAL A 101 8.08 16.01 5.11
N MET A 102 7.52 15.27 6.06
CA MET A 102 6.09 14.99 6.14
C MET A 102 5.33 15.88 7.12
N GLU A 103 5.95 16.95 7.60
CA GLU A 103 5.30 17.91 8.50
C GLU A 103 4.04 18.50 7.84
N GLY A 104 2.92 18.43 8.54
CA GLY A 104 1.63 18.91 8.09
C GLY A 104 1.13 18.25 6.81
N PHE A 105 1.67 17.12 6.38
CA PHE A 105 1.34 16.50 5.10
C PHE A 105 -0.17 16.23 4.92
N LEU A 106 -0.87 15.77 5.96
CA LEU A 106 -2.32 15.54 5.91
C LEU A 106 -3.10 16.86 5.83
N TRP A 107 -2.63 17.91 6.51
CA TRP A 107 -3.19 19.25 6.40
C TRP A 107 -2.99 19.84 4.99
N ARG A 108 -1.81 19.66 4.40
CA ARG A 108 -1.49 20.13 3.05
C ARG A 108 -2.37 19.49 1.98
N MET A 109 -2.79 18.24 2.17
CA MET A 109 -3.72 17.54 1.27
C MET A 109 -5.19 17.97 1.40
N ARG A 110 -5.53 18.83 2.36
CA ARG A 110 -6.91 19.17 2.69
C ARG A 110 -7.70 19.68 1.49
N ASP A 111 -7.13 20.58 0.70
CA ASP A 111 -7.86 21.23 -0.40
C ASP A 111 -8.12 20.24 -1.55
N ILE A 112 -7.20 19.31 -1.83
CA ILE A 112 -7.45 18.19 -2.74
C ILE A 112 -8.61 17.32 -2.23
N VAL A 113 -8.56 16.92 -0.95
CA VAL A 113 -9.47 15.92 -0.39
C VAL A 113 -10.87 16.48 -0.14
N GLU A 114 -11.00 17.73 0.27
CA GLU A 114 -12.28 18.42 0.51
C GLU A 114 -13.14 18.53 -0.74
N THR A 115 -12.52 18.60 -1.92
CA THR A 115 -13.29 18.55 -3.17
C THR A 115 -14.11 17.27 -3.28
N CYS A 116 -13.67 16.17 -2.66
CA CYS A 116 -14.37 14.88 -2.65
C CYS A 116 -15.01 14.58 -1.27
N GLY A 117 -16.32 14.79 -1.13
CA GLY A 117 -17.02 14.64 0.16
C GLY A 117 -16.80 13.28 0.84
N THR A 118 -16.83 12.16 0.11
CA THR A 118 -16.53 10.83 0.68
C THR A 118 -15.06 10.67 1.04
N CYS A 119 -14.14 11.24 0.25
CA CYS A 119 -12.72 11.22 0.55
C CYS A 119 -12.42 12.03 1.82
N HIS A 120 -13.04 13.20 1.95
CA HIS A 120 -13.00 14.05 3.13
C HIS A 120 -13.53 13.35 4.37
N VAL A 121 -14.75 12.82 4.32
CA VAL A 121 -15.33 12.07 5.46
C VAL A 121 -14.47 10.85 5.82
N THR A 122 -13.95 10.11 4.83
CA THR A 122 -13.07 8.96 5.12
C THR A 122 -11.77 9.39 5.79
N SER A 123 -11.18 10.50 5.34
CA SER A 123 -9.94 11.04 5.90
C SER A 123 -10.17 11.57 7.32
N LEU A 124 -11.26 12.31 7.55
CA LEU A 124 -11.67 12.75 8.88
C LEU A 124 -11.95 11.57 9.80
N ASN A 125 -12.64 10.53 9.34
CA ASN A 125 -12.88 9.34 10.15
C ASN A 125 -11.59 8.62 10.50
N ALA A 126 -10.63 8.52 9.57
CA ALA A 126 -9.32 7.94 9.85
C ALA A 126 -8.58 8.76 10.93
N ILE A 127 -8.52 10.09 10.78
CA ILE A 127 -7.92 10.99 11.77
C ILE A 127 -8.62 10.84 13.14
N LYS A 128 -9.96 10.92 13.15
CA LYS A 128 -10.76 10.74 14.37
C LYS A 128 -10.53 9.38 15.01
N SER A 129 -10.47 8.29 14.25
CA SER A 129 -10.24 6.95 14.79
C SER A 129 -8.92 6.86 15.55
N PHE A 130 -7.88 7.57 15.11
CA PHE A 130 -6.63 7.66 15.88
C PHE A 130 -6.82 8.44 17.18
N TYR A 131 -7.40 9.64 17.14
CA TYR A 131 -7.64 10.42 18.36
C TYR A 131 -8.65 9.76 19.31
N PHE A 132 -9.61 8.99 18.81
CA PHE A 132 -10.51 8.18 19.66
C PHE A 132 -9.78 7.06 20.38
N GLN A 133 -8.58 6.68 19.93
CA GLN A 133 -7.72 5.69 20.54
C GLN A 133 -6.50 6.34 21.18
N ASP A 134 -6.55 7.64 21.50
CA ASP A 134 -5.48 8.35 22.22
C ASP A 134 -5.19 7.69 23.58
N TYR A 135 -6.21 7.18 24.26
CA TYR A 135 -6.08 6.36 25.47
C TYR A 135 -5.45 4.97 25.24
N LEU A 136 -5.02 4.64 24.02
CA LEU A 136 -4.25 3.44 23.67
C LEU A 136 -2.82 3.76 23.21
N VAL A 137 -2.42 5.03 23.21
CA VAL A 137 -1.08 5.47 22.79
C VAL A 137 -0.49 6.54 23.70
N GLY A 138 0.84 6.60 23.79
CA GLY A 138 1.54 7.55 24.65
C GLY A 138 1.67 8.95 24.03
N PRO A 139 2.05 9.97 24.83
CA PRO A 139 2.13 11.36 24.38
C PRO A 139 3.01 11.57 23.14
N HIS A 140 4.13 10.85 23.03
CA HIS A 140 5.01 10.95 21.86
C HIS A 140 4.36 10.48 20.57
N VAL A 141 3.48 9.47 20.63
CA VAL A 141 2.74 8.99 19.45
C VAL A 141 1.73 10.04 19.01
N ILE A 142 1.06 10.69 19.96
CA ILE A 142 0.14 11.80 19.69
C ILE A 142 0.88 12.97 19.06
N ALA A 143 2.04 13.35 19.59
CA ALA A 143 2.89 14.40 19.02
C ALA A 143 3.32 14.09 17.57
N VAL A 144 3.69 12.83 17.30
CA VAL A 144 3.99 12.36 15.94
C VAL A 144 2.76 12.42 15.04
N ILE A 145 1.56 12.06 15.51
CA ILE A 145 0.33 12.21 14.73
C ILE A 145 0.04 13.68 14.43
N ASN A 146 0.16 14.56 15.44
CA ASN A 146 0.00 16.00 15.30
C ASN A 146 0.99 16.57 14.27
N PHE A 147 2.22 16.06 14.23
CA PHE A 147 3.22 16.43 13.22
C PHE A 147 2.72 16.20 11.78
N PHE A 148 1.93 15.16 11.50
CA PHE A 148 1.34 14.96 10.16
C PHE A 148 0.04 15.73 9.92
N VAL A 149 -0.78 15.89 10.97
CA VAL A 149 -2.18 16.37 10.87
C VAL A 149 -2.30 17.89 11.01
N GLU A 150 -1.49 18.51 11.85
CA GLU A 150 -1.57 19.94 12.12
C GLU A 150 -0.86 20.77 11.04
N PRO A 151 -1.28 22.03 10.84
CA PRO A 151 -0.61 22.92 9.88
C PRO A 151 0.87 23.12 10.19
N ASN A 152 1.68 23.19 9.13
CA ASN A 152 2.97 23.87 9.12
C ASN A 152 2.73 25.26 8.50
N ILE A 153 2.89 26.31 9.30
CA ILE A 153 2.59 27.69 8.88
C ILE A 153 3.47 28.20 7.73
N ASN A 154 4.58 27.54 7.45
CA ASN A 154 5.53 27.90 6.41
C ASN A 154 5.26 27.18 5.07
N GLU A 155 4.34 26.22 5.06
CA GLU A 155 4.06 25.40 3.89
C GLU A 155 2.65 25.69 3.35
N GLU A 156 2.54 25.77 2.02
CA GLU A 156 1.24 25.90 1.38
C GLU A 156 0.55 24.53 1.24
N LYS A 157 -0.78 24.56 1.19
CA LYS A 157 -1.59 23.39 0.86
C LYS A 157 -1.54 23.12 -0.63
N PHE A 158 -1.60 21.84 -0.98
CA PHE A 158 -1.73 21.42 -2.37
C PHE A 158 -3.14 21.73 -2.88
N GLN A 159 -3.24 22.49 -3.96
CA GLN A 159 -4.49 22.78 -4.67
C GLN A 159 -4.84 21.67 -5.67
N THR A 160 -3.83 20.98 -6.20
CA THR A 160 -3.96 19.96 -7.24
C THR A 160 -3.21 18.67 -6.91
N VAL A 161 -3.57 17.56 -7.56
CA VAL A 161 -2.83 16.30 -7.40
C VAL A 161 -1.44 16.43 -8.03
N SER A 162 -1.30 17.21 -9.10
CA SER A 162 -0.03 17.54 -9.73
C SER A 162 0.95 18.21 -8.75
N GLU A 163 0.51 19.16 -7.93
CA GLU A 163 1.36 19.75 -6.89
C GLU A 163 1.83 18.73 -5.85
N LEU A 164 0.95 17.79 -5.44
CA LEU A 164 1.34 16.68 -4.58
C LEU A 164 2.37 15.76 -5.27
N GLN A 165 2.23 15.52 -6.58
CA GLN A 165 3.19 14.75 -7.36
C GLN A 165 4.55 15.46 -7.46
N ASP A 166 4.56 16.78 -7.55
CA ASP A 166 5.78 17.59 -7.62
C ASP A 166 6.50 17.63 -6.27
N PHE A 167 5.75 17.79 -5.17
CA PHE A 167 6.28 17.60 -3.81
C PHE A 167 6.86 16.19 -3.62
N THR A 168 6.13 15.16 -4.09
CA THR A 168 6.60 13.77 -4.03
C THR A 168 7.93 13.59 -4.77
N LYS A 169 8.05 14.16 -5.98
CA LYS A 169 9.27 14.12 -6.79
C LYS A 169 10.44 14.81 -6.10
N ASN A 170 10.22 16.02 -5.59
CA ASN A 170 11.28 16.91 -5.15
C ASN A 170 11.73 16.62 -3.71
N GLU A 171 10.80 16.22 -2.83
CA GLU A 171 11.07 16.08 -1.39
C GLU A 171 11.05 14.61 -0.93
N MET A 172 10.02 13.84 -1.30
CA MET A 172 9.83 12.49 -0.76
C MET A 172 10.73 11.43 -1.41
N ILE A 173 10.81 11.41 -2.75
CA ILE A 173 11.60 10.40 -3.49
C ILE A 173 13.08 10.44 -3.08
N PRO A 174 13.76 11.60 -3.03
CA PRO A 174 15.18 11.65 -2.65
C PRO A 174 15.44 11.08 -1.25
N GLU A 175 14.62 11.44 -0.27
CA GLU A 175 14.78 10.93 1.10
C GLU A 175 14.49 9.42 1.22
N LEU A 176 13.53 8.91 0.44
CA LEU A 176 13.26 7.49 0.35
C LEU A 176 14.37 6.71 -0.35
N GLU A 177 14.95 7.24 -1.44
CA GLU A 177 16.09 6.62 -2.14
C GLU A 177 17.31 6.55 -1.21
N LEU A 178 17.64 7.64 -0.51
CA LEU A 178 18.74 7.68 0.47
C LEU A 178 18.51 6.67 1.61
N ALA A 179 17.30 6.64 2.18
CA ALA A 179 16.95 5.70 3.23
C ALA A 179 17.03 4.24 2.76
N ALA A 180 16.51 3.93 1.57
CA ALA A 180 16.54 2.58 1.01
C ALA A 180 17.98 2.14 0.68
N GLY A 181 18.79 3.04 0.12
CA GLY A 181 20.21 2.80 -0.17
C GLY A 181 21.01 2.48 1.09
N LYS A 182 20.84 3.28 2.16
CA LYS A 182 21.48 3.03 3.47
C LYS A 182 21.07 1.68 4.05
N LEU A 183 19.78 1.34 4.06
CA LEU A 183 19.32 0.05 4.59
C LEU A 183 19.85 -1.15 3.82
N LYS A 184 19.93 -1.07 2.48
CA LYS A 184 20.54 -2.12 1.65
C LYS A 184 22.01 -2.31 2.01
N ALA A 185 22.77 -1.22 2.08
CA ALA A 185 24.19 -1.26 2.42
C ALA A 185 24.45 -1.84 3.82
N ILE A 186 23.57 -1.57 4.78
CA ILE A 186 23.62 -2.17 6.12
C ILE A 186 23.30 -3.67 6.05
N ALA A 187 22.15 -4.04 5.45
CA ALA A 187 21.69 -5.42 5.42
C ALA A 187 22.65 -6.42 4.75
N ASP A 188 23.51 -5.93 3.85
CA ASP A 188 24.56 -6.72 3.20
C ASP A 188 25.79 -6.94 4.10
N LYS A 189 26.02 -6.08 5.10
CA LYS A 189 27.15 -6.17 6.05
C LYS A 189 26.82 -6.89 7.36
N LEU A 190 25.53 -7.01 7.69
CA LEU A 190 25.11 -7.66 8.93
C LEU A 190 25.40 -9.17 8.90
N PRO A 191 25.88 -9.75 10.02
CA PRO A 191 26.10 -11.19 10.12
C PRO A 191 24.77 -11.97 10.11
N GLU A 192 24.84 -13.28 9.90
CA GLU A 192 23.65 -14.13 9.81
C GLU A 192 22.89 -14.29 11.12
N ASP A 193 23.59 -14.20 12.25
CA ASP A 193 23.06 -14.26 13.61
C ASP A 193 22.72 -12.88 14.19
N TYR A 194 22.70 -11.84 13.35
CA TYR A 194 22.36 -10.49 13.76
C TYR A 194 20.97 -10.41 14.42
N VAL A 195 20.93 -9.86 15.63
CA VAL A 195 19.73 -9.59 16.40
C VAL A 195 19.89 -8.23 17.08
N PHE A 196 18.91 -7.35 16.90
CA PHE A 196 18.81 -6.14 17.72
C PHE A 196 17.50 -6.12 18.50
N GLU A 197 17.53 -5.46 19.66
CA GLU A 197 16.35 -5.24 20.49
C GLU A 197 15.72 -3.90 20.14
N PHE A 198 14.51 -3.95 19.57
CA PHE A 198 13.70 -2.77 19.31
C PHE A 198 12.84 -2.43 20.52
N ASP A 199 12.86 -1.17 20.96
CA ASP A 199 11.96 -0.69 22.00
C ASP A 199 10.57 -0.41 21.42
N ASN A 200 9.65 -1.32 21.69
CA ASN A 200 8.31 -1.25 21.14
C ASN A 200 7.43 -0.19 21.81
N TYR A 201 7.84 0.40 22.94
CA TYR A 201 7.17 1.60 23.46
C TYR A 201 7.21 2.76 22.47
N LEU A 202 8.18 2.79 21.55
CA LEU A 202 8.21 3.77 20.47
C LEU A 202 6.94 3.71 19.59
N LEU A 203 6.31 2.54 19.44
CA LEU A 203 5.11 2.35 18.61
C LEU A 203 3.80 2.45 19.38
N SER A 204 3.81 2.08 20.67
CA SER A 204 2.59 1.97 21.47
C SER A 204 2.42 3.07 22.50
N GLY A 205 3.47 3.78 22.90
CA GLY A 205 3.37 4.70 24.03
C GLY A 205 3.93 4.19 25.34
N LEU A 206 4.35 5.14 26.17
CA LEU A 206 4.40 5.09 27.62
C LEU A 206 3.90 6.45 28.13
N ASP A 207 2.98 6.47 29.10
CA ASP A 207 2.64 7.70 29.81
C ASP A 207 3.22 7.60 31.23
N GLU A 208 4.40 8.20 31.41
CA GLU A 208 5.11 8.18 32.69
C GLU A 208 4.41 9.02 33.76
N GLU A 209 3.77 10.12 33.37
CA GLU A 209 3.08 11.04 34.30
C GLU A 209 1.86 10.39 34.91
N GLN A 210 1.10 9.63 34.11
CA GLN A 210 -0.06 8.87 34.55
C GLN A 210 0.28 7.43 34.97
N ASN A 211 1.56 7.04 34.91
CA ASN A 211 2.05 5.67 35.12
C ASN A 211 1.25 4.63 34.30
N PHE A 212 0.84 5.00 33.08
CA PHE A 212 0.01 4.17 32.22
C PHE A 212 0.85 3.47 31.14
N ARG A 213 0.61 2.16 30.99
CA ARG A 213 1.36 1.29 30.07
C ARG A 213 0.39 0.64 29.08
N TYR A 214 0.68 0.81 27.80
CA TYR A 214 -0.16 0.30 26.71
C TYR A 214 0.19 -1.14 26.30
N ILE A 215 1.42 -1.56 26.58
CA ILE A 215 1.88 -2.95 26.48
C ILE A 215 2.67 -3.28 27.76
N SER A 216 2.70 -4.56 28.14
CA SER A 216 3.45 -5.03 29.31
C SER A 216 4.97 -4.90 29.11
N ASP A 217 5.74 -4.74 30.21
CA ASP A 217 7.22 -4.63 30.15
C ASP A 217 7.85 -5.86 29.47
N GLY A 218 7.28 -7.06 29.68
CA GLY A 218 7.69 -8.29 28.98
C GLY A 218 7.43 -8.29 27.47
N ARG A 219 6.73 -7.29 26.94
CA ARG A 219 6.52 -7.06 25.50
C ARG A 219 7.23 -5.80 24.99
N ARG A 220 7.91 -5.04 25.85
CA ARG A 220 8.61 -3.80 25.48
C ARG A 220 9.70 -4.06 24.46
N TYR A 221 10.66 -4.93 24.77
CA TYR A 221 11.76 -5.21 23.86
C TYR A 221 11.39 -6.34 22.90
N LYS A 222 11.56 -6.07 21.61
CA LYS A 222 11.31 -7.05 20.53
C LYS A 222 12.57 -7.32 19.74
N LYS A 223 12.86 -8.60 19.54
CA LYS A 223 13.96 -9.06 18.70
C LYS A 223 13.63 -8.76 17.24
N VAL A 224 14.58 -8.16 16.55
CA VAL A 224 14.52 -7.92 15.12
C VAL A 224 15.73 -8.57 14.49
N VAL A 225 15.47 -9.45 13.54
CA VAL A 225 16.51 -10.20 12.81
C VAL A 225 16.78 -9.55 11.45
N ARG A 226 17.90 -9.92 10.82
CA ARG A 226 18.27 -9.45 9.48
C ARG A 226 17.16 -9.66 8.45
N GLY A 227 16.45 -10.79 8.50
CA GLY A 227 15.29 -11.05 7.63
C GLY A 227 14.17 -10.00 7.75
N ASN A 228 13.94 -9.45 8.95
CA ASN A 228 12.93 -8.40 9.17
C ASN A 228 13.34 -7.08 8.49
N LEU A 229 14.64 -6.75 8.47
CA LEU A 229 15.16 -5.57 7.77
C LEU A 229 14.95 -5.70 6.25
N LYS A 230 15.08 -6.91 5.69
CA LYS A 230 14.78 -7.13 4.26
C LYS A 230 13.31 -6.89 3.94
N TYR A 231 12.39 -7.16 4.87
CA TYR A 231 11.00 -6.74 4.68
C TYR A 231 10.83 -5.23 4.66
N LEU A 232 11.53 -4.50 5.52
CA LEU A 232 11.52 -3.04 5.52
C LEU A 232 12.05 -2.48 4.19
N ILE A 233 13.17 -3.01 3.70
CA ILE A 233 13.72 -2.66 2.37
C ILE A 233 12.67 -2.95 1.29
N ALA A 234 12.05 -4.13 1.30
CA ALA A 234 11.03 -4.49 0.31
C ALA A 234 9.84 -3.51 0.29
N GLN A 235 9.43 -2.98 1.45
CA GLN A 235 8.36 -1.97 1.50
C GLN A 235 8.83 -0.63 0.91
N LYS A 236 10.02 -0.13 1.27
CA LYS A 236 10.54 1.13 0.73
C LYS A 236 10.73 1.05 -0.80
N GLU A 237 11.27 -0.05 -1.29
CA GLU A 237 11.41 -0.30 -2.73
C GLU A 237 10.06 -0.34 -3.44
N ARG A 238 9.06 -1.03 -2.87
CA ARG A 238 7.71 -1.06 -3.47
C ARG A 238 7.16 0.35 -3.68
N VAL A 239 7.52 1.26 -2.79
CA VAL A 239 6.95 2.60 -2.71
C VAL A 239 7.63 3.51 -3.69
N LEU A 240 8.96 3.49 -3.70
CA LEU A 240 9.72 4.11 -4.78
C LEU A 240 9.20 3.66 -6.14
N GLY A 241 8.90 2.38 -6.30
CA GLY A 241 8.23 1.84 -7.49
C GLY A 241 6.90 2.53 -7.84
N LEU A 242 6.02 2.73 -6.86
CA LEU A 242 4.73 3.38 -7.07
C LEU A 242 4.85 4.90 -7.29
N LEU A 243 5.75 5.57 -6.58
CA LEU A 243 5.97 7.01 -6.72
C LEU A 243 6.58 7.32 -8.08
N TYR A 244 7.64 6.62 -8.49
CA TYR A 244 8.24 6.77 -9.80
C TYR A 244 7.27 6.48 -10.94
N PHE A 245 6.35 5.52 -10.80
CA PHE A 245 5.29 5.33 -11.79
C PHE A 245 4.31 6.51 -11.78
N GLY A 246 3.83 6.87 -10.58
CA GLY A 246 2.77 7.84 -10.37
C GLY A 246 3.11 9.25 -10.85
N ILE A 247 4.36 9.70 -10.70
CA ILE A 247 4.76 11.06 -11.07
C ILE A 247 4.69 11.34 -12.58
N ASN A 248 4.62 10.32 -13.46
CA ASN A 248 4.63 10.53 -14.92
C ASN A 248 3.24 10.78 -15.52
N TYR A 249 2.15 10.54 -14.77
CA TYR A 249 0.78 10.61 -15.30
C TYR A 249 -0.07 11.60 -14.51
N ASN A 250 -0.87 12.41 -15.19
CA ASN A 250 -1.72 13.42 -14.54
C ASN A 250 -2.91 12.74 -13.84
N PHE A 251 -3.13 13.07 -12.57
CA PHE A 251 -4.24 12.55 -11.77
C PHE A 251 -5.17 13.63 -11.19
N ASP A 252 -5.10 14.88 -11.67
CA ASP A 252 -5.89 16.00 -11.12
C ASP A 252 -7.40 15.75 -11.13
N ASP A 253 -7.87 15.06 -12.17
CA ASP A 253 -9.27 14.75 -12.38
C ASP A 253 -9.80 13.62 -11.46
N VAL A 254 -8.95 12.98 -10.66
CA VAL A 254 -9.34 11.78 -9.88
C VAL A 254 -10.42 12.08 -8.84
N MET A 255 -10.36 13.21 -8.15
CA MET A 255 -11.35 13.57 -7.13
C MET A 255 -12.69 13.93 -7.75
N ALA A 256 -12.66 14.69 -8.85
CA ALA A 256 -13.85 15.00 -9.63
C ALA A 256 -14.51 13.73 -10.21
N TYR A 257 -13.70 12.76 -10.64
CA TYR A 257 -14.18 11.46 -11.13
C TYR A 257 -14.87 10.66 -10.02
N ILE A 258 -14.23 10.54 -8.85
CA ILE A 258 -14.80 9.85 -7.67
C ILE A 258 -16.13 10.50 -7.27
N ASN A 259 -16.21 11.83 -7.21
CA ASN A 259 -17.46 12.52 -6.93
C ASN A 259 -18.56 12.21 -7.92
N LYS A 260 -18.25 12.18 -9.22
CA LYS A 260 -19.27 11.88 -10.23
C LYS A 260 -19.81 10.46 -10.11
N ILE A 261 -18.96 9.51 -9.74
CA ILE A 261 -19.38 8.14 -9.40
C ILE A 261 -20.34 8.15 -8.20
N ILE A 262 -19.98 8.87 -7.13
CA ILE A 262 -20.78 8.90 -5.89
C ILE A 262 -22.12 9.60 -6.15
N GLU A 263 -22.12 10.73 -6.84
CA GLU A 263 -23.33 11.47 -7.25
C GLU A 263 -24.28 10.54 -8.02
N LYS A 264 -23.75 9.79 -9.01
CA LYS A 264 -24.55 8.83 -9.77
C LYS A 264 -25.11 7.71 -8.89
N THR A 265 -24.31 7.21 -7.94
CA THR A 265 -24.76 6.19 -6.97
C THR A 265 -25.87 6.73 -6.05
N ALA A 266 -25.74 7.96 -5.58
CA ALA A 266 -26.70 8.63 -4.71
C ALA A 266 -28.03 8.90 -5.44
N ILE A 267 -27.97 9.45 -6.67
CA ILE A 267 -29.15 9.66 -7.52
C ILE A 267 -29.86 8.33 -7.80
N ASN A 268 -29.11 7.28 -8.13
CA ASN A 268 -29.66 5.95 -8.35
C ASN A 268 -30.36 5.40 -7.09
N SER A 269 -29.84 5.71 -5.90
CA SER A 269 -30.42 5.29 -4.62
C SER A 269 -31.67 6.10 -4.26
N ILE A 270 -31.68 7.42 -4.49
CA ILE A 270 -32.84 8.30 -4.23
C ILE A 270 -34.00 7.97 -5.17
N LYS A 271 -33.73 7.81 -6.48
CA LYS A 271 -34.76 7.42 -7.45
C LYS A 271 -35.44 6.11 -7.05
N ASN A 272 -34.68 5.14 -6.55
CA ASN A 272 -35.25 3.89 -6.03
C ASN A 272 -36.10 4.08 -4.77
N LYS A 273 -35.70 4.99 -3.88
CA LYS A 273 -36.44 5.25 -2.63
C LYS A 273 -37.77 6.00 -2.88
N LEU A 274 -37.82 6.83 -3.92
CA LEU A 274 -39.04 7.54 -4.34
C LEU A 274 -39.95 6.68 -5.22
N SER A 275 -39.43 5.64 -5.87
CA SER A 275 -40.22 4.66 -6.62
C SER A 275 -40.79 3.57 -5.70
N LEU A 276 -41.93 3.88 -5.08
CA LEU A 276 -42.87 3.00 -4.35
C LEU A 276 -42.37 2.28 -3.06
N PRO A 277 -43.08 2.42 -1.90
CA PRO A 277 -42.60 1.94 -0.59
C PRO A 277 -42.64 0.42 -0.37
N PHE A 278 -43.26 -0.35 -1.25
CA PHE A 278 -43.53 -1.78 -1.06
C PHE A 278 -42.48 -2.71 -1.69
N PHE A 279 -41.47 -2.17 -2.39
CA PHE A 279 -40.43 -2.96 -3.05
C PHE A 279 -39.08 -2.71 -2.40
N ASN A 280 -38.56 -3.75 -1.74
CA ASN A 280 -37.38 -3.76 -0.89
C ASN A 280 -36.17 -2.94 -1.39
N ASN A 281 -35.81 -1.94 -0.58
CA ASN A 281 -34.51 -1.35 -0.25
C ASN A 281 -33.23 -2.09 -0.72
N LEU A 282 -32.87 -2.01 -2.00
CA LEU A 282 -31.50 -2.31 -2.44
C LEU A 282 -30.94 -1.15 -3.27
N THR A 283 -29.81 -0.61 -2.81
CA THR A 283 -29.05 0.46 -3.46
C THR A 283 -28.62 0.00 -4.86
N LYS A 284 -28.96 0.76 -5.91
CA LYS A 284 -28.48 0.51 -7.27
C LYS A 284 -26.99 0.90 -7.34
N HIS A 285 -26.10 -0.08 -7.16
CA HIS A 285 -24.67 0.11 -7.34
C HIS A 285 -24.35 0.50 -8.79
N ASN A 286 -23.37 1.38 -8.97
CA ASN A 286 -22.84 1.69 -10.29
C ASN A 286 -22.23 0.43 -10.93
N THR A 287 -22.47 0.24 -12.23
CA THR A 287 -21.94 -0.89 -12.99
C THR A 287 -20.68 -0.53 -13.76
N PRO A 288 -19.87 -1.52 -14.19
CA PRO A 288 -18.63 -1.27 -14.95
C PRO A 288 -18.83 -0.36 -16.17
N ILE A 289 -19.97 -0.49 -16.87
CA ILE A 289 -20.40 0.40 -17.97
C ILE A 289 -20.48 1.84 -17.48
N GLU A 290 -21.19 2.07 -16.37
CA GLU A 290 -21.43 3.40 -15.84
C GLU A 290 -20.13 4.07 -15.37
N PHE A 291 -19.16 3.30 -14.85
CA PHE A 291 -17.82 3.80 -14.53
C PHE A 291 -17.03 4.22 -15.78
N LEU A 292 -17.12 3.45 -16.88
CA LEU A 292 -16.49 3.76 -18.16
C LEU A 292 -17.09 5.00 -18.80
N ASP A 293 -18.41 5.10 -18.83
CA ASP A 293 -19.11 6.24 -19.41
C ASP A 293 -18.74 7.54 -18.72
N ILE A 294 -18.64 7.52 -17.38
CA ILE A 294 -18.14 8.67 -16.63
C ILE A 294 -16.69 8.94 -17.02
N LEU A 295 -15.78 7.97 -16.94
CA LEU A 295 -14.34 8.18 -17.13
C LEU A 295 -13.95 8.62 -18.55
N SER A 296 -14.74 8.20 -19.55
CA SER A 296 -14.57 8.54 -20.96
C SER A 296 -15.17 9.90 -21.36
N SER A 297 -15.83 10.59 -20.42
CA SER A 297 -16.25 11.98 -20.60
C SER A 297 -15.06 12.90 -20.87
N SER A 298 -15.26 13.91 -21.73
CA SER A 298 -14.29 14.99 -21.96
C SER A 298 -13.90 15.74 -20.68
N LYS A 299 -14.77 15.69 -19.65
CA LYS A 299 -14.52 16.29 -18.33
C LYS A 299 -13.31 15.72 -17.61
N PHE A 300 -12.92 14.48 -17.87
CA PHE A 300 -11.80 13.83 -17.19
C PHE A 300 -10.62 13.59 -18.13
N ASN A 301 -10.48 14.39 -19.19
CA ASN A 301 -9.53 14.14 -20.27
C ASN A 301 -8.06 14.18 -19.81
N LYS A 302 -7.72 14.81 -18.68
CA LYS A 302 -6.35 14.85 -18.16
C LYS A 302 -5.99 13.57 -17.41
N PHE A 303 -6.96 12.92 -16.77
CA PHE A 303 -6.73 11.69 -16.01
C PHE A 303 -5.96 10.63 -16.80
N GLY A 304 -4.80 10.22 -16.30
CA GLY A 304 -3.98 9.17 -16.88
C GLY A 304 -3.19 9.58 -18.13
N ARG A 305 -3.25 10.84 -18.57
CA ARG A 305 -2.36 11.35 -19.62
C ARG A 305 -0.95 11.53 -19.08
N LYS A 306 0.06 11.30 -19.92
CA LYS A 306 1.45 11.62 -19.59
C LYS A 306 1.62 13.12 -19.28
N ARG A 307 2.46 13.45 -18.30
CA ARG A 307 2.77 14.83 -17.87
C ARG A 307 3.88 15.45 -18.74
N SER A 308 3.60 15.63 -20.02
CA SER A 308 4.58 16.16 -21.00
C SER A 308 4.99 17.61 -20.74
N GLU A 309 4.19 18.32 -19.94
CA GLU A 309 4.48 19.67 -19.48
C GLU A 309 5.55 19.73 -18.39
N VAL A 310 5.86 18.61 -17.72
CA VAL A 310 6.85 18.54 -16.64
C VAL A 310 8.08 17.72 -17.03
N PHE A 311 7.91 16.72 -17.89
CA PHE A 311 8.96 15.76 -18.23
C PHE A 311 9.03 15.51 -19.73
N THR A 312 10.24 15.25 -20.22
CA THR A 312 10.49 14.68 -21.54
C THR A 312 10.09 13.20 -21.59
N ASP A 313 9.89 12.66 -22.80
CA ASP A 313 9.55 11.24 -22.98
C ASP A 313 10.71 10.33 -22.50
N GLU A 314 11.95 10.78 -22.66
CA GLU A 314 13.14 10.10 -22.16
C GLU A 314 13.17 10.04 -20.63
N GLU A 315 12.90 11.16 -19.95
CA GLU A 315 12.83 11.21 -18.48
C GLU A 315 11.69 10.33 -17.94
N MET A 316 10.50 10.41 -18.54
CA MET A 316 9.37 9.58 -18.12
C MET A 316 9.68 8.09 -18.32
N GLN A 317 10.30 7.71 -19.43
CA GLN A 317 10.71 6.33 -19.66
C GLN A 317 11.79 5.89 -18.66
N ALA A 318 12.71 6.77 -18.26
CA ALA A 318 13.69 6.50 -17.22
C ALA A 318 13.03 6.31 -15.84
N HIS A 319 12.04 7.13 -15.47
CA HIS A 319 11.26 6.95 -14.25
C HIS A 319 10.49 5.63 -14.26
N LEU A 320 9.84 5.27 -15.37
CA LEU A 320 9.10 4.01 -15.47
C LEU A 320 10.05 2.80 -15.39
N ARG A 321 11.26 2.91 -15.95
CA ARG A 321 12.31 1.91 -15.76
C ARG A 321 12.71 1.79 -14.28
N LYS A 322 13.02 2.91 -13.61
CA LYS A 322 13.29 2.93 -12.15
C LYS A 322 12.14 2.31 -11.37
N ALA A 323 10.89 2.62 -11.73
CA ALA A 323 9.71 2.05 -11.08
C ALA A 323 9.72 0.52 -11.13
N PHE A 324 10.07 -0.06 -12.29
CA PHE A 324 10.16 -1.51 -12.45
C PHE A 324 11.37 -2.13 -11.74
N GLU A 325 12.52 -1.45 -11.75
CA GLU A 325 13.73 -1.85 -11.01
C GLU A 325 13.42 -1.94 -9.50
N HIS A 326 12.77 -0.93 -8.94
CA HIS A 326 12.34 -0.90 -7.54
C HIS A 326 11.30 -1.99 -7.21
N LEU A 327 10.32 -2.24 -8.09
CA LEU A 327 9.36 -3.34 -7.87
C LEU A 327 10.03 -4.73 -7.96
N THR A 328 11.06 -4.87 -8.79
CA THR A 328 11.90 -6.08 -8.88
C THR A 328 12.71 -6.28 -7.60
N ALA A 329 13.35 -5.22 -7.09
CA ALA A 329 14.04 -5.23 -5.81
C ALA A 329 13.08 -5.54 -4.64
N ALA A 330 11.88 -4.96 -4.64
CA ALA A 330 10.86 -5.26 -3.65
C ALA A 330 10.48 -6.75 -3.64
N ALA A 331 10.34 -7.37 -4.81
CA ALA A 331 10.07 -8.81 -4.91
C ALA A 331 11.25 -9.66 -4.39
N LYS A 332 12.50 -9.29 -4.71
CA LYS A 332 13.72 -9.92 -4.20
C LYS A 332 13.76 -9.91 -2.68
N TYR A 333 13.70 -8.72 -2.07
CA TYR A 333 13.83 -8.56 -0.63
C TYR A 333 12.63 -9.12 0.14
N ARG A 334 11.44 -9.21 -0.47
CA ARG A 334 10.29 -9.90 0.13
C ARG A 334 10.53 -11.42 0.22
N ALA A 335 11.15 -12.02 -0.79
CA ALA A 335 11.50 -13.44 -0.77
C ALA A 335 12.61 -13.72 0.25
N GLN A 336 13.71 -12.96 0.19
CA GLN A 336 14.83 -13.09 1.14
C GLN A 336 14.40 -12.81 2.58
N GLY A 337 13.55 -11.78 2.80
CA GLY A 337 13.06 -11.46 4.12
C GLY A 337 12.18 -12.56 4.72
N LEU A 338 11.39 -13.28 3.90
CA LEU A 338 10.65 -14.45 4.37
C LEU A 338 11.60 -15.58 4.77
N GLU A 339 12.54 -15.91 3.88
CA GLU A 339 13.49 -17.01 4.07
C GLU A 339 14.34 -16.82 5.31
N GLU A 340 14.97 -15.66 5.44
CA GLU A 340 15.84 -15.35 6.57
C GLU A 340 15.07 -15.14 7.87
N SER A 341 13.88 -14.51 7.83
CA SER A 341 13.09 -14.37 9.07
C SER A 341 12.64 -15.73 9.60
N TYR A 342 12.36 -16.70 8.73
CA TYR A 342 12.01 -18.05 9.16
C TYR A 342 13.23 -18.81 9.70
N GLN A 343 14.40 -18.69 9.05
CA GLN A 343 15.63 -19.36 9.46
C GLN A 343 16.26 -18.80 10.75
N GLN A 344 16.15 -17.49 10.98
CA GLN A 344 16.80 -16.79 12.10
C GLN A 344 15.93 -16.68 13.36
N SER A 345 14.64 -17.05 13.27
CA SER A 345 13.71 -16.92 14.38
C SER A 345 13.42 -18.26 15.05
N ASP A 346 13.52 -18.29 16.38
CA ASP A 346 13.08 -19.42 17.19
C ASP A 346 11.55 -19.36 17.40
N ILE A 347 10.85 -20.33 16.83
CA ILE A 347 9.38 -20.45 16.91
C ILE A 347 8.92 -20.67 18.36
N SER A 348 9.71 -21.34 19.19
CA SER A 348 9.35 -21.62 20.60
C SER A 348 9.19 -20.34 21.42
N VAL A 349 9.89 -19.28 21.03
CA VAL A 349 9.83 -17.94 21.63
C VAL A 349 9.29 -16.89 20.65
N ALA A 350 8.40 -17.27 19.74
CA ALA A 350 7.84 -16.40 18.70
C ALA A 350 7.32 -15.04 19.19
N LYS A 351 6.84 -14.95 20.43
CA LYS A 351 6.35 -13.72 21.07
C LYS A 351 7.44 -12.66 21.30
N GLU A 352 8.72 -13.04 21.31
CA GLU A 352 9.86 -12.14 21.53
C GLU A 352 10.22 -11.36 20.26
N TYR A 353 9.85 -11.84 19.08
CA TYR A 353 10.17 -11.18 17.81
C TYR A 353 9.16 -10.08 17.47
N LEU A 354 9.64 -9.00 16.83
CA LEU A 354 8.80 -7.91 16.34
C LEU A 354 7.80 -8.42 15.29
N LEU A 355 8.28 -9.25 14.37
CA LEU A 355 7.46 -10.03 13.44
C LEU A 355 7.45 -11.47 13.93
N ARG A 356 6.31 -11.92 14.45
CA ARG A 356 6.17 -13.28 14.99
C ARG A 356 6.45 -14.31 13.90
N PRO A 357 7.39 -15.25 14.07
CA PRO A 357 7.73 -16.22 13.03
C PRO A 357 6.58 -17.16 12.67
N THR A 358 5.63 -17.38 13.58
CA THR A 358 4.43 -18.21 13.34
C THR A 358 3.55 -17.68 12.20
N ILE A 359 3.64 -16.40 11.84
CA ILE A 359 2.92 -15.87 10.67
C ILE A 359 3.46 -16.42 9.35
N PHE A 360 4.67 -16.99 9.37
CA PHE A 360 5.36 -17.54 8.20
C PHE A 360 5.21 -19.06 8.09
N GLU A 361 4.86 -19.75 9.18
CA GLU A 361 4.79 -21.21 9.25
C GLU A 361 3.69 -21.78 8.34
N VAL A 362 2.53 -21.11 8.28
CA VAL A 362 1.41 -21.54 7.44
C VAL A 362 1.78 -21.35 5.96
N ASN A 363 1.98 -22.47 5.26
CA ASN A 363 2.36 -22.51 3.84
C ASN A 363 3.70 -21.78 3.56
N TYR A 364 4.70 -21.93 4.44
CA TYR A 364 6.03 -21.32 4.28
C TYR A 364 6.63 -21.62 2.90
N GLU A 365 6.76 -22.91 2.54
CA GLU A 365 7.40 -23.36 1.30
C GLU A 365 6.68 -22.81 0.07
N ASP A 366 5.34 -22.97 0.02
CA ASP A 366 4.51 -22.42 -1.05
C ASP A 366 4.62 -20.89 -1.14
N SER A 367 4.67 -20.19 -0.01
CA SER A 367 4.80 -18.72 0.03
C SER A 367 6.17 -18.29 -0.50
N LEU A 368 7.23 -18.98 -0.10
CA LEU A 368 8.59 -18.71 -0.54
C LEU A 368 8.75 -19.00 -2.03
N GLU A 369 8.25 -20.14 -2.51
CA GLU A 369 8.22 -20.50 -3.93
C GLU A 369 7.51 -19.41 -4.75
N ASN A 370 6.34 -18.94 -4.28
CA ASN A 370 5.59 -17.88 -4.96
C ASN A 370 6.31 -16.52 -4.96
N PHE A 371 7.03 -16.17 -3.89
CA PHE A 371 7.83 -14.93 -3.86
C PHE A 371 9.05 -15.04 -4.77
N LYS A 372 9.77 -16.16 -4.76
CA LYS A 372 10.90 -16.44 -5.65
C LYS A 372 10.45 -16.44 -7.12
N LEU A 373 9.31 -17.09 -7.43
CA LEU A 373 8.72 -17.08 -8.78
C LEU A 373 8.37 -15.66 -9.23
N ARG A 374 7.74 -14.85 -8.37
CA ARG A 374 7.45 -13.44 -8.72
C ARG A 374 8.73 -12.66 -9.02
N TYR A 375 9.75 -12.78 -8.17
CA TYR A 375 11.04 -12.14 -8.41
C TYR A 375 11.65 -12.59 -9.73
N ASN A 376 11.65 -13.88 -10.03
CA ASN A 376 12.19 -14.42 -11.29
C ASN A 376 11.44 -13.89 -12.52
N ILE A 377 10.10 -13.80 -12.47
CA ILE A 377 9.29 -13.21 -13.54
C ILE A 377 9.70 -11.74 -13.76
N TYR A 378 9.82 -10.96 -12.68
CA TYR A 378 10.19 -9.55 -12.76
C TYR A 378 11.61 -9.37 -13.28
N LYS A 379 12.57 -10.10 -12.71
CA LYS A 379 13.98 -10.06 -13.10
C LYS A 379 14.18 -10.44 -14.56
N LYS A 380 13.59 -11.55 -15.03
CA LYS A 380 13.72 -11.97 -16.43
C LYS A 380 13.19 -10.89 -17.39
N ALA A 381 12.03 -10.30 -17.07
CA ALA A 381 11.45 -9.24 -17.86
C ALA A 381 12.29 -7.95 -17.81
N LEU A 382 12.94 -7.63 -16.69
CA LEU A 382 13.83 -6.47 -16.54
C LEU A 382 15.13 -6.66 -17.33
N ASP A 383 15.77 -7.82 -17.20
CA ASP A 383 17.09 -8.09 -17.77
C ASP A 383 17.02 -8.34 -19.29
N THR A 384 15.94 -8.95 -19.78
CA THR A 384 15.85 -9.42 -21.17
C THR A 384 14.67 -8.87 -21.96
N GLY A 385 13.71 -8.22 -21.31
CA GLY A 385 12.45 -7.81 -21.94
C GLY A 385 11.53 -8.97 -22.34
N LYS A 386 11.88 -10.22 -22.00
CA LYS A 386 11.15 -11.43 -22.41
C LYS A 386 10.06 -11.83 -21.43
N ASP A 387 9.07 -12.52 -21.95
CA ASP A 387 7.97 -13.10 -21.18
C ASP A 387 8.40 -14.35 -20.36
N THR A 388 7.57 -14.69 -19.39
CA THR A 388 7.69 -15.90 -18.58
C THR A 388 6.40 -16.70 -18.67
N THR A 389 6.51 -18.00 -18.96
CA THR A 389 5.39 -18.93 -18.91
C THR A 389 5.12 -19.31 -17.45
N VAL A 390 3.88 -19.17 -17.01
CA VAL A 390 3.43 -19.48 -15.65
C VAL A 390 2.30 -20.50 -15.74
N THR A 391 2.39 -21.54 -14.91
CA THR A 391 1.33 -22.53 -14.76
C THR A 391 0.56 -22.25 -13.48
N SER A 392 -0.75 -22.01 -13.59
CA SER A 392 -1.61 -21.84 -12.43
C SER A 392 -1.91 -23.20 -11.79
N LYS A 393 -1.35 -23.46 -10.60
CA LYS A 393 -1.66 -24.68 -9.83
C LYS A 393 -3.18 -24.87 -9.60
N ALA A 394 -3.93 -23.76 -9.49
CA ALA A 394 -5.37 -23.78 -9.18
C ALA A 394 -6.28 -24.04 -10.39
N THR A 395 -5.83 -23.74 -11.61
CA THR A 395 -6.65 -23.88 -12.83
C THR A 395 -6.04 -24.82 -13.87
N GLY A 396 -4.80 -25.25 -13.70
CA GLY A 396 -4.04 -26.04 -14.69
C GLY A 396 -3.60 -25.25 -15.93
N MET A 397 -4.06 -23.99 -16.07
CA MET A 397 -3.81 -23.17 -17.24
C MET A 397 -2.37 -22.65 -17.26
N GLN A 398 -1.72 -22.76 -18.42
CA GLN A 398 -0.47 -22.06 -18.73
C GLN A 398 -0.78 -20.72 -19.40
N PHE A 399 -0.05 -19.68 -19.02
CA PHE A 399 -0.15 -18.37 -19.64
C PHE A 399 1.19 -17.65 -19.57
N ARG A 400 1.47 -16.78 -20.53
CA ARG A 400 2.68 -15.94 -20.54
C ARG A 400 2.44 -14.57 -19.95
N VAL A 401 3.43 -14.04 -19.25
CA VAL A 401 3.42 -12.68 -18.69
C VAL A 401 4.72 -11.94 -18.97
N ASN A 402 4.63 -10.67 -19.36
CA ASN A 402 5.77 -9.75 -19.49
C ASN A 402 5.53 -8.44 -18.73
N PRO A 403 5.84 -8.37 -17.44
CA PRO A 403 5.56 -7.19 -16.63
C PRO A 403 6.27 -5.92 -17.11
N SER A 404 7.39 -6.01 -17.83
CA SER A 404 8.12 -4.82 -18.32
C SER A 404 7.29 -4.01 -19.32
N ALA A 405 6.36 -4.67 -20.04
CA ALA A 405 5.47 -4.03 -21.00
C ALA A 405 4.62 -2.90 -20.39
N PHE A 406 4.18 -3.07 -19.13
CA PHE A 406 3.38 -2.08 -18.41
C PHE A 406 4.18 -0.84 -17.98
N PHE A 407 5.53 -0.93 -18.01
CA PHE A 407 6.46 0.16 -17.69
C PHE A 407 7.05 0.80 -18.94
N LYS A 408 6.47 0.53 -20.12
CA LYS A 408 6.72 1.34 -21.31
C LYS A 408 5.92 2.64 -21.20
N LEU A 409 6.44 3.71 -21.78
CA LEU A 409 5.73 4.98 -21.81
C LEU A 409 4.43 4.85 -22.61
N HIS A 410 3.32 5.25 -21.98
CA HIS A 410 2.01 5.32 -22.61
C HIS A 410 1.56 6.77 -22.67
N ASN A 411 0.99 7.22 -23.78
CA ASN A 411 0.46 8.58 -23.88
C ASN A 411 -0.75 8.79 -22.96
N ASP A 412 -1.56 7.74 -22.79
CA ASP A 412 -2.77 7.78 -21.97
C ASP A 412 -3.03 6.39 -21.37
N LEU A 413 -3.09 6.31 -20.04
CA LEU A 413 -3.42 5.08 -19.30
C LEU A 413 -4.86 4.59 -19.56
N LYS A 414 -5.75 5.45 -20.04
CA LYS A 414 -7.11 5.07 -20.43
C LYS A 414 -7.15 4.13 -21.63
N THR A 415 -6.06 4.00 -22.38
CA THR A 415 -5.95 3.03 -23.48
C THR A 415 -6.11 1.59 -23.01
N PHE A 416 -5.86 1.30 -21.73
CA PHE A 416 -6.07 -0.01 -21.14
C PHE A 416 -7.52 -0.28 -20.73
N LEU A 417 -8.40 0.72 -20.78
CA LEU A 417 -9.79 0.52 -20.42
C LEU A 417 -10.50 -0.38 -21.45
N PRO A 418 -11.47 -1.19 -21.00
CA PRO A 418 -12.41 -1.87 -21.86
C PRO A 418 -12.99 -1.04 -23.00
N GLU A 419 -13.28 -1.67 -24.14
CA GLU A 419 -14.18 -1.06 -25.12
C GLU A 419 -15.59 -1.00 -24.54
N ARG A 420 -16.43 -0.11 -25.10
CA ARG A 420 -17.86 -0.04 -24.79
C ARG A 420 -18.65 -1.19 -25.43
N LYS A 421 -18.13 -2.42 -25.36
CA LYS A 421 -18.80 -3.64 -25.77
C LYS A 421 -18.95 -4.54 -24.55
N PHE A 422 -20.20 -4.86 -24.23
CA PHE A 422 -20.56 -5.61 -23.04
C PHE A 422 -21.39 -6.83 -23.44
N ALA A 423 -21.19 -7.93 -22.71
CA ALA A 423 -21.89 -9.18 -22.96
C ALA A 423 -23.41 -8.99 -22.91
N GLN A 424 -23.88 -8.15 -21.97
CA GLN A 424 -25.25 -7.65 -21.94
C GLN A 424 -25.29 -6.18 -21.49
N THR A 425 -26.08 -5.38 -22.22
CA THR A 425 -26.31 -3.94 -21.97
C THR A 425 -27.64 -3.67 -21.26
N ASN A 426 -28.49 -4.69 -21.07
CA ASN A 426 -29.72 -4.57 -20.32
C ASN A 426 -29.47 -4.93 -18.85
N ARG A 427 -29.74 -3.95 -17.97
CA ARG A 427 -29.47 -4.03 -16.51
C ARG A 427 -30.19 -5.18 -15.82
N GLY A 428 -31.33 -5.62 -16.37
CA GLY A 428 -32.24 -6.56 -15.71
C GLY A 428 -32.71 -5.95 -14.40
N GLY A 429 -33.80 -5.20 -14.44
CA GLY A 429 -34.36 -4.54 -13.26
C GLY A 429 -35.04 -5.54 -12.31
N PHE A 430 -35.00 -5.23 -11.01
CA PHE A 430 -35.78 -5.94 -10.01
C PHE A 430 -37.29 -5.67 -10.25
N MET A 431 -37.99 -6.72 -10.70
CA MET A 431 -39.43 -6.97 -10.76
C MET A 431 -40.41 -5.81 -11.00
N ALA A 432 -40.86 -5.70 -12.25
CA ALA A 432 -42.25 -5.99 -12.69
C ALA A 432 -42.37 -5.61 -14.18
N ASN A 433 -41.64 -4.60 -14.64
CA ASN A 433 -41.73 -4.10 -16.02
C ASN A 433 -40.40 -4.00 -16.80
N GLU A 434 -39.25 -4.41 -16.23
CA GLU A 434 -37.96 -4.39 -16.94
C GLU A 434 -37.17 -5.68 -16.67
N ARG A 435 -37.65 -6.75 -17.29
CA ARG A 435 -37.27 -8.16 -17.22
C ARG A 435 -35.76 -8.41 -17.01
N GLY A 436 -35.41 -9.12 -15.94
CA GLY A 436 -34.11 -9.79 -15.76
C GLY A 436 -33.84 -10.84 -16.85
N GLU A 437 -32.83 -11.70 -16.69
CA GLU A 437 -32.66 -12.82 -17.62
C GLU A 437 -33.66 -13.94 -17.24
N LEU A 438 -34.53 -14.33 -18.17
CA LEU A 438 -35.43 -15.47 -17.97
C LEU A 438 -34.63 -16.75 -18.22
N ILE A 439 -34.24 -17.43 -17.14
CA ILE A 439 -33.46 -18.66 -17.24
C ILE A 439 -34.27 -19.86 -16.79
N ARG A 440 -33.93 -21.03 -17.31
CA ARG A 440 -34.51 -22.29 -16.83
C ARG A 440 -33.82 -22.70 -15.53
N HIS A 441 -34.58 -22.90 -14.46
CA HIS A 441 -34.06 -23.40 -13.20
C HIS A 441 -33.53 -24.82 -13.40
N LYS A 442 -32.27 -25.07 -13.00
CA LYS A 442 -31.55 -26.33 -13.31
C LYS A 442 -32.18 -27.58 -12.68
N ILE A 443 -32.95 -27.43 -11.61
CA ILE A 443 -33.53 -28.54 -10.85
C ILE A 443 -35.03 -28.69 -11.16
N SER A 444 -35.80 -27.60 -11.10
CA SER A 444 -37.25 -27.67 -11.30
C SER A 444 -37.69 -27.56 -12.76
N GLY A 445 -36.82 -27.07 -13.66
CA GLY A 445 -37.16 -26.87 -15.07
C GLY A 445 -38.04 -25.65 -15.36
N ASP A 446 -38.49 -24.94 -14.32
CA ASP A 446 -39.32 -23.73 -14.44
C ASP A 446 -38.53 -22.55 -14.99
N LYS A 447 -39.22 -21.63 -15.64
CA LYS A 447 -38.64 -20.35 -16.04
C LYS A 447 -38.64 -19.41 -14.84
N ILE A 448 -37.45 -19.11 -14.33
CA ILE A 448 -37.26 -18.17 -13.23
C ILE A 448 -36.56 -16.91 -13.74
N TRP A 449 -36.95 -15.77 -13.20
CA TRP A 449 -36.23 -14.53 -13.40
C TRP A 449 -34.98 -14.54 -12.53
N LYS A 450 -33.81 -14.44 -13.14
CA LYS A 450 -32.53 -14.29 -12.42
C LYS A 450 -31.92 -12.94 -12.72
N TRP A 451 -31.20 -12.44 -11.74
CA TRP A 451 -30.26 -11.34 -11.90
C TRP A 451 -29.30 -11.60 -13.07
N ASN A 452 -29.19 -10.60 -13.95
CA ASN A 452 -28.20 -10.63 -15.02
C ASN A 452 -26.81 -10.31 -14.46
N TYR A 453 -26.13 -11.32 -13.92
CA TYR A 453 -24.74 -11.17 -13.46
C TYR A 453 -23.74 -10.92 -14.60
N ASN A 454 -24.18 -11.01 -15.86
CA ASN A 454 -23.39 -10.64 -17.04
C ASN A 454 -23.64 -9.18 -17.48
N TYR A 455 -24.55 -8.45 -16.84
CA TYR A 455 -24.79 -7.05 -17.16
C TYR A 455 -23.52 -6.22 -16.92
N GLY A 456 -23.08 -5.50 -17.94
CA GLY A 456 -21.85 -4.72 -17.86
C GLY A 456 -20.58 -5.53 -17.74
N LYS A 457 -20.65 -6.86 -17.92
CA LYS A 457 -19.46 -7.67 -18.12
C LYS A 457 -18.83 -7.24 -19.43
N VAL A 458 -17.64 -6.67 -19.34
CA VAL A 458 -16.80 -6.33 -20.49
C VAL A 458 -16.57 -7.59 -21.32
N VAL A 459 -16.61 -7.49 -22.64
CA VAL A 459 -16.24 -8.61 -23.52
C VAL A 459 -15.08 -8.29 -24.46
N SER A 460 -14.67 -7.02 -24.56
CA SER A 460 -13.52 -6.65 -25.37
C SER A 460 -12.70 -5.48 -24.84
N TRP A 461 -11.42 -5.52 -25.20
CA TRP A 461 -10.44 -4.46 -25.09
C TRP A 461 -9.90 -4.18 -26.49
N LYS A 462 -9.50 -2.92 -26.72
CA LYS A 462 -8.81 -2.53 -27.95
C LYS A 462 -7.47 -3.27 -28.09
N ASP A 463 -6.79 -3.44 -26.95
CA ASP A 463 -5.59 -4.25 -26.83
C ASP A 463 -5.75 -5.21 -25.62
N PRO A 464 -6.19 -6.46 -25.84
CA PRO A 464 -6.32 -7.46 -24.78
C PRO A 464 -4.96 -7.92 -24.21
N THR A 465 -3.85 -7.58 -24.87
CA THR A 465 -2.50 -7.90 -24.38
C THR A 465 -1.99 -6.92 -23.33
N PHE A 466 -2.65 -5.75 -23.18
CA PHE A 466 -2.24 -4.65 -22.30
C PHE A 466 -0.78 -4.24 -22.57
N ALA A 467 -0.53 -3.77 -23.80
CA ALA A 467 0.77 -3.38 -24.33
C ALA A 467 1.81 -4.51 -24.36
N GLY A 468 1.37 -5.78 -24.33
CA GLY A 468 2.22 -6.96 -24.27
C GLY A 468 2.48 -7.51 -22.87
N LEU A 469 1.80 -7.00 -21.82
CA LEU A 469 1.83 -7.61 -20.49
C LEU A 469 1.35 -9.07 -20.52
N LEU A 470 0.33 -9.35 -21.33
CA LEU A 470 -0.24 -10.66 -21.61
C LEU A 470 -0.13 -10.93 -23.12
N PRO A 471 1.05 -11.34 -23.62
CA PRO A 471 1.34 -11.36 -25.06
C PRO A 471 0.41 -12.27 -25.87
N GLU A 472 -0.23 -13.26 -25.24
CA GLU A 472 -1.13 -14.22 -25.88
C GLU A 472 -2.62 -13.97 -25.54
N ALA A 473 -2.93 -12.89 -24.82
CA ALA A 473 -4.31 -12.60 -24.46
C ALA A 473 -5.10 -12.10 -25.68
N THR A 474 -6.27 -12.69 -25.88
CA THR A 474 -7.30 -12.27 -26.83
C THR A 474 -8.57 -11.93 -26.05
N ASN A 475 -9.54 -11.29 -26.69
CA ASN A 475 -10.81 -10.98 -26.02
C ASN A 475 -11.57 -12.24 -25.59
N GLU A 476 -11.38 -13.36 -26.30
CA GLU A 476 -12.00 -14.66 -26.01
C GLU A 476 -11.38 -15.32 -24.77
N ASN A 477 -10.05 -15.27 -24.63
CA ASN A 477 -9.33 -15.98 -23.56
C ASN A 477 -9.00 -15.09 -22.34
N PHE A 478 -9.14 -13.77 -22.45
CA PHE A 478 -8.66 -12.82 -21.44
C PHE A 478 -9.15 -13.12 -20.03
N PHE A 479 -10.46 -13.36 -19.84
CA PHE A 479 -10.99 -13.65 -18.50
C PHE A 479 -10.46 -14.95 -17.92
N GLN A 480 -10.12 -15.94 -18.75
CA GLN A 480 -9.52 -17.19 -18.29
C GLN A 480 -8.07 -16.93 -17.83
N VAL A 481 -7.29 -16.19 -18.63
CA VAL A 481 -5.93 -15.76 -18.27
C VAL A 481 -5.96 -14.95 -16.98
N TYR A 482 -6.81 -13.92 -16.91
CA TYR A 482 -6.96 -13.06 -15.74
C TYR A 482 -7.33 -13.84 -14.47
N ARG A 483 -8.29 -14.77 -14.57
CA ARG A 483 -8.68 -15.63 -13.43
C ARG A 483 -7.48 -16.46 -12.98
N SER A 484 -6.77 -17.10 -13.90
CA SER A 484 -5.57 -17.91 -13.61
C SER A 484 -4.47 -17.07 -12.97
N MET A 485 -4.25 -15.83 -13.44
CA MET A 485 -3.31 -14.89 -12.83
C MET A 485 -3.68 -14.51 -11.40
N ARG A 486 -4.98 -14.29 -11.12
CA ARG A 486 -5.46 -13.94 -9.76
C ARG A 486 -5.36 -15.09 -8.78
N MET A 487 -5.61 -16.30 -9.27
CA MET A 487 -5.52 -17.52 -8.47
C MET A 487 -4.07 -17.92 -8.21
N THR A 488 -3.12 -17.49 -9.04
CA THR A 488 -1.68 -17.73 -8.86
C THR A 488 -1.05 -16.64 -7.99
N PRO A 489 -0.59 -16.92 -6.75
CA PRO A 489 -0.10 -15.89 -5.83
C PRO A 489 1.08 -15.08 -6.40
N ALA A 490 1.98 -15.72 -7.16
CA ALA A 490 3.10 -15.04 -7.81
C ALA A 490 2.66 -13.90 -8.76
N THR A 491 1.61 -14.10 -9.56
CA THR A 491 1.10 -13.15 -10.57
C THR A 491 -0.10 -12.32 -10.11
N ARG A 492 -0.70 -12.64 -8.96
CA ARG A 492 -1.92 -11.98 -8.45
C ARG A 492 -1.80 -10.46 -8.40
N ARG A 493 -0.62 -9.93 -8.04
CA ARG A 493 -0.36 -8.49 -7.98
C ARG A 493 -0.35 -7.83 -9.36
N MET A 494 0.14 -8.51 -10.38
CA MET A 494 0.10 -8.05 -11.77
C MET A 494 -1.35 -7.99 -12.26
N ALA A 495 -2.19 -8.96 -11.90
CA ALA A 495 -3.60 -8.92 -12.26
C ALA A 495 -4.36 -7.72 -11.64
N LEU A 496 -3.89 -7.16 -10.52
CA LEU A 496 -4.55 -6.01 -9.89
C LEU A 496 -4.38 -4.70 -10.67
N VAL A 497 -3.40 -4.61 -11.57
CA VAL A 497 -3.23 -3.42 -12.43
C VAL A 497 -4.13 -3.44 -13.67
N LEU A 498 -4.72 -4.59 -13.99
CA LEU A 498 -5.63 -4.73 -15.11
C LEU A 498 -7.00 -4.10 -14.75
N PRO A 499 -7.49 -3.12 -15.54
CA PRO A 499 -8.74 -2.41 -15.28
C PRO A 499 -9.95 -3.29 -15.61
N LEU A 500 -10.27 -4.19 -14.69
CA LEU A 500 -11.53 -4.90 -14.64
C LEU A 500 -12.46 -4.12 -13.73
N LEU A 501 -13.29 -3.33 -14.37
CA LEU A 501 -14.25 -2.45 -13.71
C LEU A 501 -15.33 -3.24 -12.99
#